data_AF-A0A7X9E1A8-F1
#
_entry.id   AF-A0A7X9E1A8-F1
#
_cell.length_a   1.000
_cell.length_b   1.000
_cell.length_c   1.000
_cell.angle_alpha   90.00
_cell.angle_beta   90.00
_cell.angle_gamma   90.00
#
_symmetry.space_group_name_H-M   'P 1'
#
loop_
_entity.id
_entity.type
_entity.pdbx_description
1 polymer ?
#
loop_
_entity_poly.entity_id
_entity_poly.type
_entity_poly.pdbx_seq_one_letter_code
_entity_poly.pdbx_strand_id
1 'polypeptide(L)'
;MKNIFLLVLEVFLFASFSFPQSSNPSFIKIEWLSPVIISDTGFTQYSTPVMSVINTDHIIFPYIQRPFRSPDFRNNNVYIKELKNGVLTDSINLTKNIYYSNWPVIKSDRNGITHLIWGYSPVDPNTIRPIISTDLYYSYNKDNSWSNPISIFHKELINGENSYDTGKLRLDSKNRLHLLWRAIFSSGLYLYHKTEENCVWSETEALPFISADYDYIFDKNDRLHMAYLRPVIGPGSDVNSVFYRFSDDYGKTWSDSVLVHRSFTLRALNVQILIDKQNNIHILWTKHLSGSVYAAETIYHSYSTDGKNWISPNRAVLTIEDAILYFNAAIDKDDNIHLAYDQWNGLFTIPVKLCYSYWDGINWSVPIDLFNNSQMPRIEIDSLNYLHLIFATEAGGYIYYTRTTKPLITDVYEKKITYLMIMIYCKTIPIPSIQLQL
;
A
#
# COMPACT_ATOMS: atom_id res chain seq x y z
N MET A 1 -33.18 -38.31 -37.45
CA MET A 1 -32.06 -37.43 -37.01
C MET A 1 -32.46 -35.99 -36.73
N LYS A 2 -33.36 -35.34 -37.51
CA LYS A 2 -33.83 -33.97 -37.19
C LYS A 2 -34.60 -33.82 -35.86
N ASN A 3 -35.32 -34.85 -35.41
CA ASN A 3 -36.11 -34.79 -34.16
C ASN A 3 -35.30 -35.04 -32.88
N ILE A 4 -34.09 -35.58 -32.99
CA ILE A 4 -33.18 -35.74 -31.82
C ILE A 4 -32.46 -34.42 -31.52
N PHE A 5 -32.25 -33.57 -32.53
CA PHE A 5 -31.59 -32.28 -32.37
C PHE A 5 -32.48 -31.23 -31.67
N LEU A 6 -33.80 -31.30 -31.83
CA LEU A 6 -34.74 -30.42 -31.11
C LEU A 6 -34.92 -30.82 -29.64
N LEU A 7 -34.89 -32.11 -29.31
CA LEU A 7 -35.00 -32.56 -27.92
C LEU A 7 -33.78 -32.18 -27.08
N VAL A 8 -32.58 -32.16 -27.68
CA VAL A 8 -31.35 -31.70 -27.00
C VAL A 8 -31.36 -30.18 -26.80
N LEU A 9 -32.00 -29.41 -27.68
CA LEU A 9 -32.10 -27.96 -27.53
C LEU A 9 -33.16 -27.54 -26.50
N GLU A 10 -34.28 -28.25 -26.39
CA GLU A 10 -35.32 -27.96 -25.38
C GLU A 10 -34.91 -28.36 -23.95
N VAL A 11 -34.13 -29.44 -23.77
CA VAL A 11 -33.57 -29.80 -22.45
C VAL A 11 -32.55 -28.75 -21.96
N PHE A 12 -31.85 -28.07 -22.87
CA PHE A 12 -30.98 -26.95 -22.50
C PHE A 12 -31.73 -25.63 -22.25
N LEU A 13 -32.92 -25.44 -22.81
CA LEU A 13 -33.73 -24.23 -22.63
C LEU A 13 -34.68 -24.29 -21.42
N PHE A 14 -35.05 -25.49 -20.94
CA PHE A 14 -35.93 -25.67 -19.76
C PHE A 14 -35.23 -26.20 -18.51
N ALA A 15 -33.94 -26.56 -18.58
CA ALA A 15 -33.13 -26.66 -17.37
C ALA A 15 -32.86 -25.24 -16.86
N SER A 16 -33.81 -24.66 -16.13
CA SER A 16 -33.51 -23.66 -15.13
C SER A 16 -32.56 -24.31 -14.14
N PHE A 17 -31.26 -24.25 -14.44
CA PHE A 17 -30.21 -24.48 -13.47
C PHE A 17 -30.44 -23.41 -12.40
N SER A 18 -31.17 -23.78 -11.36
CA SER A 18 -30.95 -23.20 -10.05
C SER A 18 -29.47 -23.45 -9.77
N PHE A 19 -28.63 -22.48 -10.12
CA PHE A 19 -27.28 -22.41 -9.61
C PHE A 19 -27.45 -22.58 -8.10
N PRO A 20 -26.81 -23.60 -7.48
CA PRO A 20 -26.90 -23.74 -6.05
C PRO A 20 -26.53 -22.37 -5.48
N GLN A 21 -27.45 -21.79 -4.67
CA GLN A 21 -27.19 -20.55 -3.96
C GLN A 21 -25.79 -20.67 -3.38
N SER A 22 -24.93 -19.76 -3.83
CA SER A 22 -23.48 -19.85 -3.76
C SER A 22 -23.04 -20.56 -2.49
N SER A 23 -22.54 -21.80 -2.64
CA SER A 23 -21.61 -22.35 -1.67
C SER A 23 -20.62 -21.22 -1.34
N ASN A 24 -20.51 -20.85 -0.06
CA ASN A 24 -19.65 -19.77 0.42
C ASN A 24 -18.44 -19.64 -0.49
N PRO A 25 -18.18 -18.45 -1.10
CA PRO A 25 -17.08 -18.29 -2.03
C PRO A 25 -15.85 -18.91 -1.38
N SER A 26 -15.29 -19.91 -2.06
CA SER A 26 -14.18 -20.71 -1.55
C SER A 26 -13.08 -19.77 -1.09
N PHE A 27 -12.92 -19.63 0.22
CA PHE A 27 -11.94 -18.73 0.80
C PHE A 27 -10.56 -19.08 0.23
N ILE A 28 -9.90 -18.10 -0.39
CA ILE A 28 -8.49 -18.25 -0.75
C ILE A 28 -7.72 -18.43 0.56
N LYS A 29 -7.32 -19.67 0.84
CA LYS A 29 -6.49 -19.98 2.01
C LYS A 29 -5.07 -19.52 1.71
N ILE A 30 -4.70 -18.37 2.27
CA ILE A 30 -3.35 -17.83 2.15
C ILE A 30 -2.50 -18.40 3.27
N GLU A 31 -1.42 -19.07 2.89
CA GLU A 31 -0.43 -19.62 3.81
C GLU A 31 0.82 -18.74 3.80
N TRP A 32 1.27 -18.34 4.98
CA TRP A 32 2.45 -17.49 5.18
C TRP A 32 3.63 -18.32 5.69
N LEU A 33 4.84 -17.94 5.30
CA LEU A 33 6.06 -18.45 5.93
C LEU A 33 6.16 -17.93 7.37
N SER A 34 6.94 -18.62 8.20
CA SER A 34 7.32 -18.12 9.52
C SER A 34 8.06 -16.78 9.37
N PRO A 35 7.68 -15.73 10.12
CA PRO A 35 8.37 -14.45 10.05
C PRO A 35 9.83 -14.54 10.48
N VAL A 36 10.69 -13.79 9.79
CA VAL A 36 12.11 -13.63 10.14
C VAL A 36 12.38 -12.21 10.63
N ILE A 37 13.27 -12.06 11.59
CA ILE A 37 13.67 -10.76 12.12
C ILE A 37 14.66 -10.11 11.15
N ILE A 38 14.38 -8.88 10.74
CA ILE A 38 15.21 -8.08 9.85
C ILE A 38 16.08 -7.08 10.62
N SER A 39 15.58 -6.48 11.70
CA SER A 39 16.39 -5.52 12.46
C SER A 39 17.48 -6.21 13.29
N ASP A 40 18.65 -5.57 13.44
CA ASP A 40 19.74 -6.10 14.29
C ASP A 40 19.45 -6.03 15.78
N THR A 41 18.58 -5.11 16.17
CA THR A 41 18.27 -4.88 17.57
C THR A 41 16.76 -4.87 17.78
N GLY A 42 16.37 -5.24 18.98
CA GLY A 42 14.99 -5.15 19.47
C GLY A 42 14.59 -3.74 19.88
N PHE A 43 15.22 -2.71 19.33
CA PHE A 43 15.06 -1.32 19.77
C PHE A 43 14.91 -0.33 18.60
N THR A 44 14.24 -0.75 17.53
CA THR A 44 13.87 0.10 16.39
C THR A 44 12.65 0.98 16.68
N GLN A 45 12.64 1.69 17.82
CA GLN A 45 11.45 2.42 18.26
C GLN A 45 10.94 3.35 17.15
N TYR A 46 9.73 3.08 16.65
CA TYR A 46 9.00 3.88 15.67
C TYR A 46 9.62 3.99 14.27
N SER A 47 10.46 3.05 13.83
CA SER A 47 10.74 2.97 12.39
C SER A 47 9.54 2.38 11.68
N THR A 48 8.90 3.16 10.81
CA THR A 48 7.93 2.62 9.85
C THR A 48 8.66 1.61 8.97
N PRO A 49 8.29 0.32 9.02
CA PRO A 49 8.88 -0.69 8.16
C PRO A 49 8.70 -0.24 6.71
N VAL A 50 9.74 -0.38 5.91
CA VAL A 50 9.68 -0.17 4.47
C VAL A 50 10.44 -1.30 3.80
N MET A 51 9.99 -1.65 2.61
CA MET A 51 10.67 -2.63 1.76
C MET A 51 10.56 -2.19 0.32
N SER A 52 11.49 -2.66 -0.51
CA SER A 52 11.30 -2.71 -1.95
C SER A 52 11.61 -4.12 -2.41
N VAL A 53 10.63 -4.75 -3.06
CA VAL A 53 10.79 -6.04 -3.71
C VAL A 53 11.32 -5.83 -5.13
N ILE A 54 12.58 -6.21 -5.38
CA ILE A 54 13.19 -6.18 -6.73
C ILE A 54 12.71 -7.40 -7.51
N ASN A 55 12.82 -8.56 -6.88
CA ASN A 55 12.27 -9.83 -7.35
C ASN A 55 12.06 -10.76 -6.15
N THR A 56 11.55 -11.95 -6.41
CA THR A 56 11.22 -12.96 -5.38
C THR A 56 12.39 -13.30 -4.46
N ASP A 57 13.62 -13.20 -4.96
CA ASP A 57 14.84 -13.58 -4.24
C ASP A 57 15.73 -12.39 -3.87
N HIS A 58 15.31 -11.15 -4.17
CA HIS A 58 16.04 -9.94 -3.81
C HIS A 58 15.09 -8.86 -3.28
N ILE A 59 15.14 -8.65 -1.97
CA ILE A 59 14.31 -7.66 -1.26
C ILE A 59 15.23 -6.80 -0.41
N ILE A 60 14.97 -5.49 -0.39
CA ILE A 60 15.76 -4.53 0.37
C ILE A 60 14.89 -3.93 1.48
N PHE A 61 15.45 -3.88 2.69
CA PHE A 61 14.79 -3.41 3.90
C PHE A 61 15.57 -2.24 4.50
N PRO A 62 15.22 -1.00 4.16
CA PRO A 62 15.65 0.15 4.94
C PRO A 62 14.99 0.13 6.31
N TYR A 63 15.76 0.45 7.35
CA TYR A 63 15.21 0.70 8.68
C TYR A 63 16.03 1.74 9.42
N ILE A 64 15.42 2.31 10.45
CA ILE A 64 16.10 3.25 11.35
C ILE A 64 16.45 2.52 12.62
N GLN A 65 17.73 2.47 12.95
CA GLN A 65 18.16 1.97 14.25
C GLN A 65 18.29 3.14 15.21
N ARG A 66 17.67 3.00 16.39
CA ARG A 66 17.79 3.98 17.49
C ARG A 66 18.56 3.35 18.65
N PRO A 67 19.58 4.01 19.21
CA PRO A 67 20.25 3.51 20.41
C PRO A 67 19.31 3.57 21.61
N PHE A 68 19.18 2.44 22.31
CA PHE A 68 18.28 2.30 23.46
C PHE A 68 18.71 3.17 24.64
N ARG A 69 17.74 3.91 25.24
CA ARG A 69 17.90 4.70 26.48
C ARG A 69 19.05 5.70 26.49
N SER A 70 19.64 5.99 25.34
CA SER A 70 20.54 7.13 25.29
C SER A 70 19.67 8.38 25.43
N PRO A 71 19.93 9.27 26.41
CA PRO A 71 19.37 10.62 26.36
C PRO A 71 19.74 11.33 25.05
N ASP A 72 20.76 10.80 24.37
CA ASP A 72 21.17 11.14 23.03
C ASP A 72 20.26 10.51 21.95
N PHE A 73 19.11 11.15 21.70
CA PHE A 73 18.25 10.87 20.54
C PHE A 73 18.91 11.25 19.19
N ARG A 74 20.18 11.67 19.17
CA ARG A 74 20.81 12.25 17.97
C ARG A 74 21.25 11.20 16.95
N ASN A 75 21.36 9.92 17.32
CA ASN A 75 21.95 8.89 16.47
C ASN A 75 20.91 7.97 15.80
N ASN A 76 20.02 8.54 14.98
CA ASN A 76 19.17 7.74 14.10
C ASN A 76 19.85 7.57 12.76
N ASN A 77 20.39 6.37 12.53
CA ASN A 77 21.01 6.03 11.26
C ASN A 77 20.07 5.19 10.40
N VAL A 78 20.14 5.39 9.08
CA VAL A 78 19.47 4.52 8.11
C VAL A 78 20.37 3.33 7.84
N TYR A 79 19.87 2.15 8.19
CA TYR A 79 20.48 0.87 7.90
C TYR A 79 19.73 0.16 6.79
N ILE A 80 20.44 -0.71 6.09
CA ILE A 80 19.89 -1.55 5.05
C ILE A 80 20.26 -2.99 5.33
N LYS A 81 19.27 -3.87 5.24
CA LYS A 81 19.50 -5.30 4.98
C LYS A 81 18.89 -5.71 3.66
N GLU A 82 19.46 -6.75 3.09
CA GLU A 82 18.95 -7.36 1.86
C GLU A 82 18.68 -8.83 2.13
N LEU A 83 17.57 -9.36 1.61
CA LEU A 83 17.35 -10.80 1.47
C LEU A 83 17.77 -11.19 0.06
N LYS A 84 18.85 -11.96 -0.07
CA LYS A 84 19.37 -12.46 -1.36
C LYS A 84 19.34 -13.98 -1.37
N ASN A 85 18.58 -14.57 -2.30
CA ASN A 85 18.46 -16.03 -2.44
C ASN A 85 18.08 -16.72 -1.12
N GLY A 86 17.18 -16.10 -0.35
CA GLY A 86 16.74 -16.60 0.95
C GLY A 86 17.70 -16.35 2.12
N VAL A 87 18.84 -15.67 1.90
CA VAL A 87 19.82 -15.34 2.94
C VAL A 87 19.81 -13.85 3.23
N LEU A 88 19.68 -13.47 4.50
CA LEU A 88 19.80 -12.08 4.94
C LEU A 88 21.27 -11.66 4.97
N THR A 89 21.57 -10.49 4.41
CA THR A 89 22.90 -9.87 4.49
C THR A 89 23.11 -9.24 5.86
N ASP A 90 24.37 -8.94 6.16
CA ASP A 90 24.72 -7.98 7.21
C ASP A 90 24.16 -6.59 6.90
N SER A 91 24.01 -5.79 7.95
CA SER A 91 23.47 -4.44 7.85
C SER A 91 24.49 -3.44 7.35
N ILE A 92 24.06 -2.59 6.42
CA ILE A 92 24.86 -1.49 5.88
C ILE A 92 24.35 -0.18 6.46
N ASN A 93 25.17 0.55 7.21
CA ASN A 93 24.86 1.91 7.68
C ASN A 93 25.14 2.92 6.54
N LEU A 94 24.09 3.52 5.99
CA LEU A 94 24.20 4.47 4.89
C LEU A 94 24.51 5.90 5.32
N THR A 95 23.97 6.33 6.46
CA THR A 95 24.05 7.74 6.85
C THR A 95 25.37 8.07 7.53
N LYS A 96 25.99 7.10 8.22
CA LYS A 96 27.29 7.23 8.95
C LYS A 96 27.43 8.53 9.76
N ASN A 97 26.31 9.16 10.14
CA ASN A 97 26.27 10.52 10.64
C ASN A 97 25.67 10.56 12.06
N ILE A 98 26.00 11.63 12.78
CA ILE A 98 25.57 11.90 14.16
C ILE A 98 24.18 12.57 14.25
N TYR A 99 23.37 12.47 13.19
CA TYR A 99 22.17 13.27 13.03
C TYR A 99 20.91 12.41 12.85
N TYR A 100 19.76 13.06 13.02
CA TYR A 100 18.47 12.39 13.04
C TYR A 100 17.96 12.09 11.64
N SER A 101 18.09 10.83 11.21
CA SER A 101 17.47 10.33 9.99
C SER A 101 16.07 9.77 10.26
N ASN A 102 15.12 10.03 9.38
CA ASN A 102 13.74 9.56 9.53
C ASN A 102 13.06 9.16 8.22
N TRP A 103 12.01 8.35 8.37
CA TRP A 103 11.05 7.92 7.34
C TRP A 103 11.67 7.50 6.00
N PRO A 104 12.58 6.52 5.94
CA PRO A 104 13.11 6.09 4.65
C PRO A 104 11.97 5.66 3.71
N VAL A 105 12.08 6.02 2.44
CA VAL A 105 11.23 5.53 1.35
C VAL A 105 12.13 4.96 0.26
N ILE A 106 11.77 3.78 -0.22
CA ILE A 106 12.60 3.00 -1.14
C ILE A 106 11.78 2.59 -2.35
N LYS A 107 12.40 2.59 -3.53
CA LYS A 107 11.81 2.04 -4.75
C LYS A 107 12.89 1.52 -5.68
N SER A 108 12.71 0.33 -6.21
CA SER A 108 13.58 -0.20 -7.26
C SER A 108 12.98 0.04 -8.64
N ASP A 109 13.83 0.48 -9.56
CA ASP A 109 13.51 0.75 -10.95
C ASP A 109 13.54 -0.54 -11.79
N ARG A 110 13.11 -0.44 -13.05
CA ARG A 110 13.09 -1.58 -13.98
C ARG A 110 14.47 -2.03 -14.43
N ASN A 111 15.52 -1.24 -14.19
CA ASN A 111 16.91 -1.60 -14.45
C ASN A 111 17.56 -2.28 -13.25
N GLY A 112 16.83 -2.48 -12.14
CA GLY A 112 17.35 -3.03 -10.90
C GLY A 112 18.15 -2.03 -10.06
N ILE A 113 18.09 -0.74 -10.37
CA ILE A 113 18.64 0.33 -9.54
C ILE A 113 17.65 0.57 -8.40
N THR A 114 18.13 0.55 -7.16
CA THR A 114 17.30 0.83 -5.99
C THR A 114 17.52 2.26 -5.52
N HIS A 115 16.46 3.05 -5.45
CA HIS A 115 16.46 4.43 -5.03
C HIS A 115 15.98 4.50 -3.58
N LEU A 116 16.75 5.16 -2.72
CA LEU A 116 16.40 5.40 -1.32
C LEU A 116 16.42 6.89 -1.03
N ILE A 117 15.35 7.36 -0.40
CA ILE A 117 15.24 8.72 0.12
C ILE A 117 14.95 8.64 1.61
N TRP A 118 15.52 9.56 2.38
CA TRP A 118 15.21 9.70 3.79
C TRP A 118 15.25 11.17 4.18
N GLY A 119 14.57 11.46 5.29
CA GLY A 119 14.53 12.78 5.87
C GLY A 119 15.69 12.94 6.82
N TYR A 120 16.15 14.16 6.92
CA TYR A 120 17.20 14.56 7.84
C TYR A 120 16.72 15.77 8.62
N SER A 121 16.97 15.76 9.93
CA SER A 121 16.83 16.95 10.76
C SER A 121 18.11 17.18 11.54
N PRO A 122 18.73 18.37 11.46
CA PRO A 122 19.72 18.78 12.43
C PRO A 122 19.01 18.80 13.79
N VAL A 123 19.57 18.10 14.75
CA VAL A 123 19.08 18.16 16.12
C VAL A 123 19.65 19.42 16.72
N ASP A 124 18.81 20.42 17.00
CA ASP A 124 19.19 21.42 17.99
C ASP A 124 19.30 20.67 19.33
N PRO A 125 20.49 20.63 19.98
CA PRO A 125 20.71 19.90 21.22
C PRO A 125 19.78 20.33 22.36
N ASN A 126 19.10 21.47 22.24
CA ASN A 126 18.14 21.97 23.21
C ASN A 126 16.67 21.63 22.87
N THR A 127 16.39 21.10 21.68
CA THR A 127 15.02 20.74 21.27
C THR A 127 14.74 19.26 21.50
N ILE A 128 13.66 18.97 22.21
CA ILE A 128 13.38 17.61 22.71
C ILE A 128 12.90 16.63 21.61
N ARG A 129 12.53 17.11 20.42
CA ARG A 129 12.31 16.30 19.20
C ARG A 129 12.07 17.22 17.99
N PRO A 130 12.89 17.20 16.93
CA PRO A 130 12.42 17.66 15.63
C PRO A 130 11.43 16.62 15.09
N ILE A 131 10.15 17.00 15.01
CA ILE A 131 9.10 16.19 14.37
C ILE A 131 9.19 16.32 12.84
N ILE A 132 10.01 17.23 12.32
CA ILE A 132 9.97 17.67 10.94
C ILE A 132 11.39 17.59 10.36
N SER A 133 11.54 17.00 9.18
CA SER A 133 12.82 16.93 8.48
C SER A 133 13.12 18.29 7.85
N THR A 134 14.33 18.82 7.99
CA THR A 134 14.72 20.05 7.27
C THR A 134 15.18 19.73 5.86
N ASP A 135 15.74 18.53 5.65
CA ASP A 135 16.38 18.14 4.40
C ASP A 135 15.92 16.75 3.96
N LEU A 136 15.94 16.53 2.65
CA LEU A 136 15.77 15.20 2.05
C LEU A 136 17.09 14.78 1.41
N TYR A 137 17.52 13.57 1.72
CA TYR A 137 18.70 12.95 1.15
C TYR A 137 18.31 11.79 0.26
N TYR A 138 19.14 11.54 -0.74
CA TYR A 138 18.99 10.49 -1.73
C TYR A 138 20.28 9.71 -1.88
N SER A 139 20.16 8.38 -2.01
CA SER A 139 21.22 7.47 -2.42
C SER A 139 20.60 6.38 -3.30
N TYR A 140 21.39 5.83 -4.22
CA TYR A 140 20.94 4.72 -5.04
C TYR A 140 21.91 3.54 -4.98
N ASN A 141 21.38 2.32 -5.04
CA ASN A 141 22.15 1.11 -5.22
C ASN A 141 22.19 0.74 -6.69
N LYS A 142 23.40 0.64 -7.24
CA LYS A 142 23.65 0.08 -8.56
C LYS A 142 24.77 -0.95 -8.43
N ASP A 143 24.58 -2.14 -9.00
CA ASP A 143 25.57 -3.22 -8.98
C ASP A 143 26.04 -3.60 -7.56
N ASN A 144 25.11 -3.64 -6.59
CA ASN A 144 25.36 -3.91 -5.16
C ASN A 144 26.21 -2.83 -4.45
N SER A 145 26.33 -1.64 -5.02
CA SER A 145 27.03 -0.52 -4.39
C SER A 145 26.11 0.68 -4.22
N TRP A 146 26.03 1.21 -3.01
CA TRP A 146 25.29 2.43 -2.70
C TRP A 146 26.12 3.67 -3.05
N SER A 147 25.51 4.62 -3.74
CA SER A 147 26.11 5.93 -3.99
C SER A 147 26.31 6.70 -2.70
N ASN A 148 27.22 7.69 -2.71
CA ASN A 148 27.26 8.65 -1.62
C ASN A 148 25.90 9.38 -1.53
N PRO A 149 25.38 9.62 -0.32
CA PRO A 149 24.19 10.44 -0.12
C PRO A 149 24.35 11.84 -0.70
N ILE A 150 23.35 12.32 -1.44
CA ILE A 150 23.25 13.71 -1.89
C ILE A 150 21.98 14.34 -1.32
N SER A 151 22.03 15.62 -0.97
CA SER A 151 20.83 16.38 -0.60
C SER A 151 20.05 16.71 -1.88
N ILE A 152 18.76 16.40 -1.90
CA ILE A 152 17.85 16.70 -3.01
C ILE A 152 16.83 17.79 -2.63
N PHE A 153 16.80 18.17 -1.36
CA PHE A 153 16.01 19.26 -0.81
C PHE A 153 16.71 19.80 0.43
N HIS A 154 16.81 21.13 0.54
CA HIS A 154 17.37 21.81 1.69
C HIS A 154 16.48 22.98 2.10
N LYS A 155 16.22 23.11 3.40
CA LYS A 155 15.35 24.14 4.01
C LYS A 155 15.64 25.58 3.55
N GLU A 156 16.91 25.94 3.36
CA GLU A 156 17.29 27.30 2.96
C GLU A 156 16.87 27.65 1.53
N LEU A 157 16.66 26.64 0.67
CA LEU A 157 16.28 26.86 -0.72
C LEU A 157 14.88 27.45 -0.87
N ILE A 158 14.05 27.32 0.17
CA ILE A 158 12.67 27.77 0.13
C ILE A 158 12.33 28.43 1.47
N ASN A 159 12.93 29.60 1.73
CA ASN A 159 12.54 30.55 2.78
C ASN A 159 12.30 29.99 4.21
N GLY A 160 13.02 28.93 4.63
CA GLY A 160 12.92 28.39 5.99
C GLY A 160 11.86 27.30 6.18
N GLU A 161 11.54 26.54 5.14
CA GLU A 161 10.57 25.45 5.16
C GLU A 161 11.08 24.15 5.80
N ASN A 162 10.18 23.37 6.39
CA ASN A 162 10.51 22.04 6.89
C ASN A 162 9.66 20.98 6.16
N SER A 163 10.27 19.89 5.71
CA SER A 163 9.62 18.72 5.13
C SER A 163 8.87 17.93 6.20
N TYR A 164 7.54 17.84 6.07
CA TYR A 164 6.68 17.14 7.02
C TYR A 164 6.80 15.62 6.95
N ASP A 165 7.09 15.09 5.75
CA ASP A 165 7.39 13.70 5.51
C ASP A 165 8.53 13.56 4.51
N THR A 166 8.92 12.33 4.19
CA THR A 166 9.91 11.98 3.17
C THR A 166 9.32 11.72 1.80
N GLY A 167 8.02 11.94 1.68
CA GLY A 167 7.31 11.77 0.44
C GLY A 167 6.95 10.34 0.08
N LYS A 168 6.59 10.17 -1.18
CA LYS A 168 6.25 8.91 -1.82
C LYS A 168 6.97 8.82 -3.16
N LEU A 169 7.60 7.66 -3.41
CA LEU A 169 8.31 7.34 -4.63
C LEU A 169 7.47 6.46 -5.56
N ARG A 170 7.37 6.84 -6.83
CA ARG A 170 6.71 6.08 -7.90
C ARG A 170 7.50 6.17 -9.19
N LEU A 171 7.35 5.17 -10.05
CA LEU A 171 7.95 5.17 -11.39
C LEU A 171 6.85 5.37 -12.43
N ASP A 172 7.15 6.11 -13.47
CA ASP A 172 6.30 6.18 -14.67
C ASP A 172 6.63 5.03 -15.65
N SER A 173 5.95 5.00 -16.80
CA SER A 173 6.17 3.98 -17.83
C SER A 173 7.53 4.06 -18.51
N LYS A 174 8.20 5.22 -18.42
CA LYS A 174 9.54 5.49 -18.94
C LYS A 174 10.64 5.21 -17.91
N ASN A 175 10.27 4.66 -16.76
CA ASN A 175 11.18 4.38 -15.66
C ASN A 175 11.83 5.64 -15.06
N ARG A 176 11.17 6.80 -15.19
CA ARG A 176 11.56 8.01 -14.46
C ARG A 176 10.97 7.95 -13.06
N LEU A 177 11.77 8.36 -12.08
CA LEU A 177 11.34 8.37 -10.69
C LEU A 177 10.62 9.69 -10.40
N HIS A 178 9.47 9.60 -9.76
CA HIS A 178 8.71 10.73 -9.25
C HIS A 178 8.79 10.71 -7.72
N LEU A 179 9.05 11.86 -7.14
CA LEU A 179 8.98 12.11 -5.71
C LEU A 179 7.96 13.20 -5.47
N LEU A 180 6.92 12.88 -4.70
CA LEU A 180 6.05 13.89 -4.12
C LEU A 180 6.26 13.89 -2.61
N TRP A 181 6.30 15.07 -1.97
CA TRP A 181 6.44 15.21 -0.52
C TRP A 181 5.67 16.41 0.01
N ARG A 182 5.45 16.45 1.33
CA ARG A 182 4.82 17.59 2.00
C ARG A 182 5.84 18.47 2.70
N ALA A 183 5.66 19.79 2.63
CA ALA A 183 6.41 20.75 3.43
C ALA A 183 5.47 21.72 4.17
N ILE A 184 5.85 22.11 5.40
CA ILE A 184 5.10 23.04 6.26
C ILE A 184 5.62 24.47 6.11
N PHE A 185 4.66 25.38 6.01
CA PHE A 185 4.81 26.82 5.91
C PHE A 185 4.02 27.49 7.02
N SER A 186 4.32 28.77 7.25
CA SER A 186 3.44 29.63 8.04
C SER A 186 2.02 29.73 7.49
N SER A 187 1.83 29.52 6.17
CA SER A 187 0.55 29.61 5.48
C SER A 187 -0.18 28.28 5.29
N GLY A 188 0.46 27.13 5.56
CA GLY A 188 -0.17 25.82 5.42
C GLY A 188 0.79 24.68 5.07
N LEU A 189 0.20 23.55 4.66
CA LEU A 189 0.91 22.33 4.26
C LEU A 189 0.81 22.17 2.74
N TYR A 190 1.94 22.25 2.05
CA TYR A 190 2.00 22.24 0.59
C TYR A 190 2.62 20.94 0.09
N LEU A 191 2.23 20.55 -1.12
CA LEU A 191 2.81 19.42 -1.83
C LEU A 191 3.85 19.90 -2.82
N TYR A 192 4.95 19.18 -2.86
CA TYR A 192 6.05 19.40 -3.79
C TYR A 192 6.26 18.18 -4.66
N HIS A 193 6.79 18.40 -5.85
CA HIS A 193 7.08 17.37 -6.83
C HIS A 193 8.48 17.57 -7.40
N LYS A 194 9.20 16.45 -7.55
CA LYS A 194 10.43 16.32 -8.32
C LYS A 194 10.39 15.07 -9.17
N THR A 195 11.14 15.11 -10.26
CA THR A 195 11.43 13.95 -11.10
C THR A 195 12.92 13.66 -11.09
N GLU A 196 13.29 12.41 -11.25
CA GLU A 196 14.66 11.99 -11.45
C GLU A 196 14.77 11.14 -12.72
N GLU A 197 15.75 11.51 -13.53
CA GLU A 197 16.10 10.82 -14.76
C GLU A 197 17.63 10.74 -14.84
N ASN A 198 18.16 9.53 -14.96
CA ASN A 198 19.61 9.26 -15.05
C ASN A 198 20.43 9.81 -13.85
N CYS A 199 19.92 9.59 -12.64
CA CYS A 199 20.45 10.06 -11.36
C CYS A 199 20.48 11.58 -11.20
N VAL A 200 19.76 12.33 -12.04
CA VAL A 200 19.67 13.79 -11.97
C VAL A 200 18.24 14.20 -11.62
N TRP A 201 18.11 14.93 -10.51
CA TRP A 201 16.83 15.45 -10.04
C TRP A 201 16.46 16.76 -10.73
N SER A 202 15.18 16.94 -11.07
CA SER A 202 14.63 18.20 -11.54
C SER A 202 14.60 19.26 -10.45
N GLU A 203 14.30 20.49 -10.86
CA GLU A 203 13.94 21.56 -9.93
C GLU A 203 12.71 21.19 -9.11
N THR A 204 12.60 21.82 -7.94
CA THR A 204 11.47 21.66 -7.01
C THR A 204 10.24 22.39 -7.54
N GLU A 205 9.16 21.66 -7.81
CA GLU A 205 7.90 22.25 -8.27
C GLU A 205 6.84 22.18 -7.15
N ALA A 206 6.26 23.33 -6.79
CA ALA A 206 5.14 23.38 -5.84
C ALA A 206 3.83 23.07 -6.56
N LEU A 207 3.03 22.16 -6.01
CA LEU A 207 1.70 21.87 -6.54
C LEU A 207 0.69 22.96 -6.11
N PRO A 208 -0.30 23.30 -6.95
CA PRO A 208 -1.20 24.44 -6.71
C PRO A 208 -2.30 24.15 -5.66
N PHE A 209 -2.05 23.26 -4.71
CA PHE A 209 -3.02 22.83 -3.71
C PHE A 209 -2.37 22.28 -2.44
N ILE A 210 -3.09 22.45 -1.34
CA ILE A 210 -2.73 21.92 -0.03
C ILE A 210 -3.35 20.53 0.17
N SER A 211 -2.67 19.69 0.95
CA SER A 211 -3.19 18.38 1.32
C SER A 211 -2.75 17.96 2.71
N ALA A 212 -3.69 17.50 3.52
CA ALA A 212 -3.44 16.91 4.82
C ALA A 212 -2.82 15.52 4.71
N ASP A 213 -3.07 14.78 3.63
CA ASP A 213 -2.48 13.46 3.32
C ASP A 213 -2.75 13.12 1.85
N TYR A 214 -1.91 12.30 1.22
CA TYR A 214 -2.03 12.03 -0.21
C TYR A 214 -1.42 10.69 -0.59
N ASP A 215 -1.87 10.15 -1.71
CA ASP A 215 -1.21 9.08 -2.44
C ASP A 215 -1.33 9.31 -3.94
N TYR A 216 -0.40 8.78 -4.71
CA TYR A 216 -0.42 8.89 -6.15
C TYR A 216 0.16 7.66 -6.83
N ILE A 217 -0.24 7.47 -8.09
CA ILE A 217 0.14 6.34 -8.92
C ILE A 217 0.02 6.73 -10.40
N PHE A 218 0.78 6.09 -11.28
CA PHE A 218 0.65 6.23 -12.72
C PHE A 218 -0.19 5.08 -13.29
N ASP A 219 -1.09 5.40 -14.22
CA ASP A 219 -1.75 4.36 -15.03
C ASP A 219 -0.85 3.89 -16.18
N LYS A 220 -1.34 2.94 -16.97
CA LYS A 220 -0.62 2.41 -18.14
C LYS A 220 -0.39 3.43 -19.28
N ASN A 221 -1.03 4.60 -19.23
CA ASN A 221 -0.90 5.67 -20.21
C ASN A 221 -0.07 6.85 -19.67
N ASP A 222 0.67 6.67 -18.57
CA ASP A 222 1.41 7.72 -17.87
C ASP A 222 0.56 8.85 -17.31
N ARG A 223 -0.76 8.67 -17.18
CA ARG A 223 -1.58 9.60 -16.42
C ARG A 223 -1.26 9.45 -14.94
N LEU A 224 -0.93 10.55 -14.29
CA LEU A 224 -0.73 10.61 -12.85
C LEU A 224 -2.08 10.75 -12.18
N HIS A 225 -2.46 9.76 -11.36
CA HIS A 225 -3.66 9.78 -10.53
C HIS A 225 -3.30 10.10 -9.08
N MET A 226 -4.07 10.97 -8.44
CA MET A 226 -3.84 11.36 -7.05
C MET A 226 -5.13 11.31 -6.23
N ALA A 227 -5.06 10.64 -5.09
CA ALA A 227 -6.04 10.73 -4.02
C ALA A 227 -5.47 11.55 -2.87
N TYR A 228 -6.25 12.43 -2.28
CA TYR A 228 -5.75 13.34 -1.26
C TYR A 228 -6.83 13.83 -0.30
N LEU A 229 -6.41 14.27 0.88
CA LEU A 229 -7.28 14.73 1.95
C LEU A 229 -7.20 16.24 2.10
N ARG A 230 -8.35 16.91 2.16
CA ARG A 230 -8.43 18.34 2.51
C ARG A 230 -9.78 18.68 3.14
N PRO A 231 -9.88 19.79 3.89
CA PRO A 231 -11.17 20.31 4.29
C PRO A 231 -11.97 20.82 3.08
N VAL A 232 -13.28 20.60 3.08
CA VAL A 232 -14.23 21.32 2.24
C VAL A 232 -14.47 22.69 2.86
N ILE A 233 -14.13 23.75 2.12
CA ILE A 233 -14.37 25.15 2.54
C ILE A 233 -15.79 25.55 2.13
N GLY A 234 -16.59 26.07 3.07
CA GLY A 234 -17.96 26.55 2.84
C GLY A 234 -18.93 26.20 3.98
N PRO A 235 -20.24 26.45 3.82
CA PRO A 235 -21.26 26.01 4.77
C PRO A 235 -21.21 24.49 4.97
N GLY A 236 -21.08 24.05 6.22
CA GLY A 236 -20.86 22.64 6.54
C GLY A 236 -19.41 22.19 6.31
N SER A 237 -18.44 23.07 6.61
CA SER A 237 -17.02 22.77 6.53
C SER A 237 -16.68 21.47 7.26
N ASP A 238 -15.87 20.63 6.62
CA ASP A 238 -15.39 19.38 7.20
C ASP A 238 -13.90 19.45 7.53
N VAL A 239 -13.45 18.48 8.32
CA VAL A 239 -12.04 18.42 8.77
C VAL A 239 -11.12 17.87 7.69
N ASN A 240 -11.44 16.70 7.11
CA ASN A 240 -10.68 16.04 6.05
C ASN A 240 -11.61 15.15 5.22
N SER A 241 -11.99 15.62 4.04
CA SER A 241 -12.70 14.84 3.02
C SER A 241 -11.76 14.24 1.99
N VAL A 242 -12.23 13.22 1.28
CA VAL A 242 -11.44 12.48 0.29
C VAL A 242 -11.70 13.06 -1.09
N PHE A 243 -10.63 13.46 -1.76
CA PHE A 243 -10.66 14.01 -3.09
C PHE A 243 -9.80 13.21 -4.05
N TYR A 244 -10.12 13.34 -5.33
CA TYR A 244 -9.38 12.76 -6.44
C TYR A 244 -9.10 13.82 -7.51
N ARG A 245 -7.98 13.66 -8.22
CA ARG A 245 -7.63 14.38 -9.45
C ARG A 245 -6.59 13.61 -10.24
N PHE A 246 -6.35 14.04 -11.47
CA PHE A 246 -5.29 13.50 -12.30
C PHE A 246 -4.53 14.57 -13.08
N SER A 247 -3.39 14.18 -13.64
CA SER A 247 -2.57 14.98 -14.53
C SER A 247 -2.14 14.14 -15.73
N ASP A 248 -2.30 14.69 -16.93
CA ASP A 248 -1.86 14.08 -18.20
C ASP A 248 -0.43 14.52 -18.61
N ASP A 249 0.21 15.38 -17.81
CA ASP A 249 1.51 16.00 -18.11
C ASP A 249 2.48 15.92 -16.92
N TYR A 250 2.40 14.81 -16.17
CA TYR A 250 3.30 14.45 -15.09
C TYR A 250 3.31 15.44 -13.91
N GLY A 251 2.19 16.11 -13.64
CA GLY A 251 2.00 16.99 -12.49
C GLY A 251 2.09 18.48 -12.80
N LYS A 252 2.37 18.87 -14.06
CA LYS A 252 2.47 20.28 -14.47
C LYS A 252 1.11 20.98 -14.47
N THR A 253 0.08 20.29 -14.95
CA THR A 253 -1.32 20.72 -14.88
C THR A 253 -2.18 19.60 -14.31
N TRP A 254 -3.29 19.98 -13.68
CA TRP A 254 -4.17 19.07 -12.97
C TRP A 254 -5.62 19.28 -13.38
N SER A 255 -6.38 18.19 -13.39
CA SER A 255 -7.84 18.23 -13.52
C SER A 255 -8.47 18.97 -12.33
N ASP A 256 -9.73 19.35 -12.50
CA ASP A 256 -10.57 19.75 -11.36
C ASP A 256 -10.62 18.66 -10.29
N SER A 257 -10.79 19.08 -9.03
CA SER A 257 -11.00 18.16 -7.91
C SER A 257 -12.35 17.47 -8.00
N VAL A 258 -12.36 16.15 -7.86
CA VAL A 258 -13.58 15.37 -7.65
C VAL A 258 -13.69 15.03 -6.17
N LEU A 259 -14.84 15.33 -5.55
CA LEU A 259 -15.15 14.92 -4.17
C LEU A 259 -15.57 13.46 -4.19
N VAL A 260 -14.74 12.58 -3.64
CA VAL A 260 -14.99 11.13 -3.58
C VAL A 260 -15.87 10.80 -2.38
N HIS A 261 -15.54 11.38 -1.21
CA HIS A 261 -16.30 11.16 0.02
C HIS A 261 -16.28 12.39 0.91
N ARG A 262 -17.46 12.82 1.38
CA ARG A 262 -17.59 13.89 2.37
C ARG A 262 -17.54 13.34 3.79
N SER A 263 -16.54 13.76 4.55
CA SER A 263 -16.25 13.26 5.90
C SER A 263 -16.99 14.00 7.02
N PHE A 264 -17.47 15.24 6.78
CA PHE A 264 -18.09 16.08 7.80
C PHE A 264 -17.18 16.23 9.04
N THR A 265 -17.70 16.00 10.24
CA THR A 265 -16.93 16.07 11.49
C THR A 265 -16.01 14.88 11.72
N LEU A 266 -16.19 13.79 10.96
CA LEU A 266 -15.47 12.53 11.12
C LEU A 266 -14.35 12.41 10.09
N ARG A 267 -13.16 12.90 10.44
CA ARG A 267 -11.99 12.96 9.53
C ARG A 267 -11.70 11.63 8.84
N ALA A 268 -11.40 11.74 7.54
CA ALA A 268 -10.62 10.75 6.83
C ALA A 268 -9.12 10.93 7.14
N LEU A 269 -8.37 9.84 7.08
CA LEU A 269 -6.92 9.75 7.29
C LEU A 269 -6.34 8.65 6.39
N ASN A 270 -5.00 8.61 6.27
CA ASN A 270 -4.24 7.53 5.63
C ASN A 270 -4.77 7.15 4.25
N VAL A 271 -4.80 8.07 3.29
CA VAL A 271 -5.33 7.77 1.95
C VAL A 271 -4.33 6.94 1.13
N GLN A 272 -4.83 5.94 0.40
CA GLN A 272 -4.07 5.13 -0.55
C GLN A 272 -4.83 5.03 -1.88
N ILE A 273 -4.11 5.06 -3.00
CA ILE A 273 -4.68 4.88 -4.34
C ILE A 273 -4.02 3.67 -5.03
N LEU A 274 -4.83 2.86 -5.69
CA LEU A 274 -4.41 1.71 -6.48
C LEU A 274 -5.10 1.77 -7.85
N ILE A 275 -4.49 1.18 -8.86
CA ILE A 275 -5.07 1.06 -10.21
C ILE A 275 -4.96 -0.39 -10.65
N ASP A 276 -6.08 -0.97 -11.09
CA ASP A 276 -6.12 -2.32 -11.63
C ASP A 276 -5.75 -2.36 -13.13
N LYS A 277 -5.64 -3.56 -13.70
CA LYS A 277 -5.26 -3.73 -15.11
C LYS A 277 -6.29 -3.17 -16.10
N GLN A 278 -7.53 -3.01 -15.68
CA GLN A 278 -8.59 -2.39 -16.48
C GLN A 278 -8.61 -0.86 -16.34
N ASN A 279 -7.64 -0.28 -15.62
CA ASN A 279 -7.56 1.14 -15.26
C ASN A 279 -8.70 1.61 -14.33
N ASN A 280 -9.33 0.70 -13.58
CA ASN A 280 -10.21 1.12 -12.50
C ASN A 280 -9.35 1.67 -11.36
N ILE A 281 -9.79 2.80 -10.81
CA ILE A 281 -9.10 3.53 -9.76
C ILE A 281 -9.75 3.15 -8.44
N HIS A 282 -8.98 2.60 -7.51
CA HIS A 282 -9.43 2.29 -6.16
C HIS A 282 -8.81 3.26 -5.17
N ILE A 283 -9.63 3.79 -4.26
CA ILE A 283 -9.18 4.65 -3.16
C ILE A 283 -9.57 3.99 -1.85
N LEU A 284 -8.59 3.85 -0.97
CA LEU A 284 -8.76 3.37 0.41
C LEU A 284 -8.39 4.48 1.37
N TRP A 285 -9.09 4.58 2.49
CA TRP A 285 -8.77 5.53 3.56
C TRP A 285 -9.29 5.04 4.89
N THR A 286 -8.66 5.45 5.98
CA THR A 286 -9.25 5.24 7.31
C THR A 286 -10.21 6.39 7.65
N LYS A 287 -11.25 6.11 8.43
CA LYS A 287 -12.22 7.13 8.83
C LYS A 287 -12.63 6.95 10.29
N HIS A 288 -12.81 8.09 10.95
CA HIS A 288 -13.39 8.13 12.28
C HIS A 288 -14.90 7.80 12.27
N LEU A 289 -15.42 7.17 13.32
CA LEU A 289 -16.82 6.78 13.52
C LEU A 289 -17.41 7.44 14.75
N SER A 290 -16.65 7.57 15.84
CA SER A 290 -17.12 8.10 17.14
C SER A 290 -16.65 9.53 17.44
N GLY A 291 -15.83 10.11 16.56
CA GLY A 291 -15.17 11.40 16.81
C GLY A 291 -13.95 11.32 17.73
N SER A 292 -13.50 10.11 18.11
CA SER A 292 -12.23 9.90 18.82
C SER A 292 -11.08 10.65 18.16
N VAL A 293 -10.19 11.29 18.91
CA VAL A 293 -9.06 12.04 18.33
C VAL A 293 -7.79 11.20 18.13
N TYR A 294 -7.81 9.91 18.43
CA TYR A 294 -6.57 9.13 18.47
C TYR A 294 -6.42 8.09 17.36
N ALA A 295 -7.51 7.48 16.92
CA ALA A 295 -7.46 6.45 15.90
C ALA A 295 -8.75 6.40 15.10
N ALA A 296 -8.64 5.99 13.84
CA ALA A 296 -9.78 5.74 12.99
C ALA A 296 -10.30 4.33 13.27
N GLU A 297 -11.61 4.13 13.26
CA GLU A 297 -12.20 2.83 13.66
C GLU A 297 -12.42 1.88 12.46
N THR A 298 -12.27 2.34 11.22
CA THR A 298 -12.51 1.51 10.03
C THR A 298 -11.75 2.00 8.79
N ILE A 299 -11.60 1.11 7.81
CA ILE A 299 -11.09 1.40 6.47
C ILE A 299 -12.26 1.40 5.49
N TYR A 300 -12.40 2.47 4.72
CA TYR A 300 -13.34 2.60 3.62
C TYR A 300 -12.64 2.35 2.29
N HIS A 301 -13.42 1.89 1.32
CA HIS A 301 -13.01 1.64 -0.05
C HIS A 301 -14.08 2.19 -1.00
N SER A 302 -13.64 2.89 -2.04
CA SER A 302 -14.45 3.28 -3.19
C SER A 302 -13.62 3.09 -4.45
N TYR A 303 -14.28 2.90 -5.58
CA TYR A 303 -13.60 2.82 -6.87
C TYR A 303 -14.38 3.54 -7.97
N SER A 304 -13.68 3.82 -9.07
CA SER A 304 -14.21 4.48 -10.25
C SER A 304 -13.57 3.92 -11.52
N THR A 305 -14.34 3.82 -12.59
CA THR A 305 -13.87 3.40 -13.91
C THR A 305 -13.47 4.59 -14.81
N ASP A 306 -13.80 5.82 -14.40
CA ASP A 306 -13.61 7.04 -15.20
C ASP A 306 -12.99 8.22 -14.40
N GLY A 307 -12.75 8.03 -13.11
CA GLY A 307 -12.26 9.06 -12.17
C GLY A 307 -13.28 10.15 -11.84
N LYS A 308 -14.50 10.08 -12.37
CA LYS A 308 -15.56 11.09 -12.21
C LYS A 308 -16.72 10.55 -11.38
N ASN A 309 -17.16 9.33 -11.69
CA ASN A 309 -18.25 8.64 -11.03
C ASN A 309 -17.67 7.59 -10.09
N TRP A 310 -17.93 7.77 -8.80
CA TRP A 310 -17.42 6.90 -7.74
C TRP A 310 -18.56 6.07 -7.18
N ILE A 311 -18.31 4.78 -6.95
CA ILE A 311 -19.26 3.96 -6.20
C ILE A 311 -19.36 4.48 -4.76
N SER A 312 -20.54 4.35 -4.15
CA SER A 312 -20.73 4.68 -2.75
C SER A 312 -19.66 3.96 -1.89
N PRO A 313 -18.95 4.67 -1.01
CA PRO A 313 -17.90 4.06 -0.21
C PRO A 313 -18.44 2.93 0.67
N ASN A 314 -17.85 1.75 0.55
CA ASN A 314 -18.16 0.59 1.38
C ASN A 314 -17.07 0.44 2.45
N ARG A 315 -17.43 -0.14 3.60
CA ARG A 315 -16.44 -0.48 4.63
C ARG A 315 -15.66 -1.72 4.16
N ALA A 316 -14.35 -1.57 3.99
CA ALA A 316 -13.45 -2.69 3.72
C ALA A 316 -13.29 -3.58 4.96
N VAL A 317 -13.29 -2.95 6.13
CA VAL A 317 -13.14 -3.63 7.42
C VAL A 317 -14.29 -3.24 8.34
N LEU A 318 -15.02 -4.25 8.84
CA LEU A 318 -16.11 -4.08 9.80
C LEU A 318 -15.57 -4.25 11.23
N THR A 319 -14.90 -3.21 11.75
CA THR A 319 -14.55 -3.12 13.17
C THR A 319 -15.30 -1.94 13.76
N ILE A 320 -16.05 -2.16 14.84
CA ILE A 320 -16.79 -1.09 15.54
C ILE A 320 -16.08 -0.74 16.86
N GLU A 321 -15.33 -1.69 17.42
CA GLU A 321 -14.74 -1.56 18.76
C GLU A 321 -13.24 -1.28 18.73
N ASP A 322 -12.59 -1.46 17.58
CA ASP A 322 -11.14 -1.37 17.46
C ASP A 322 -10.68 -0.22 16.56
N ALA A 323 -9.53 0.31 16.94
CA ALA A 323 -8.81 1.38 16.31
C ALA A 323 -7.80 0.84 15.28
N ILE A 324 -7.71 1.49 14.13
CA ILE A 324 -6.76 1.22 13.06
C ILE A 324 -5.87 2.45 12.91
N LEU A 325 -4.56 2.28 13.10
CA LEU A 325 -3.58 3.36 12.97
C LEU A 325 -2.88 3.31 11.62
N TYR A 326 -2.55 2.12 11.15
CA TYR A 326 -1.77 1.91 9.95
C TYR A 326 -2.40 0.81 9.08
N PHE A 327 -2.50 1.08 7.80
CA PHE A 327 -2.76 0.04 6.81
C PHE A 327 -1.86 0.21 5.59
N ASN A 328 -1.82 -0.84 4.78
CA ASN A 328 -1.25 -0.81 3.46
C ASN A 328 -1.93 -1.85 2.59
N ALA A 329 -2.14 -1.51 1.33
CA ALA A 329 -2.72 -2.38 0.34
C ALA A 329 -1.84 -2.53 -0.91
N ALA A 330 -1.96 -3.68 -1.57
CA ALA A 330 -1.33 -3.99 -2.86
C ALA A 330 -2.35 -4.71 -3.75
N ILE A 331 -2.17 -4.63 -5.07
CA ILE A 331 -3.02 -5.29 -6.06
C ILE A 331 -2.27 -6.43 -6.74
N ASP A 332 -2.87 -7.61 -6.79
CA ASP A 332 -2.24 -8.79 -7.41
C ASP A 332 -2.44 -8.82 -8.93
N LYS A 333 -1.95 -9.89 -9.56
CA LYS A 333 -2.12 -10.10 -11.01
C LYS A 333 -3.55 -10.44 -11.44
N ASP A 334 -4.47 -10.72 -10.54
CA ASP A 334 -5.87 -10.98 -10.85
C ASP A 334 -6.78 -9.81 -10.47
N ASP A 335 -6.18 -8.65 -10.22
CA ASP A 335 -6.87 -7.42 -9.81
C ASP A 335 -7.54 -7.52 -8.41
N ASN A 336 -7.14 -8.50 -7.59
CA ASN A 336 -7.55 -8.55 -6.19
C ASN A 336 -6.73 -7.56 -5.36
N ILE A 337 -7.40 -6.85 -4.46
CA ILE A 337 -6.73 -5.92 -3.55
C ILE A 337 -6.47 -6.63 -2.23
N HIS A 338 -5.21 -6.74 -1.84
CA HIS A 338 -4.79 -7.30 -0.56
C HIS A 338 -4.53 -6.18 0.42
N LEU A 339 -5.11 -6.28 1.62
CA LEU A 339 -5.06 -5.26 2.66
C LEU A 339 -4.48 -5.86 3.93
N ALA A 340 -3.40 -5.26 4.43
CA ALA A 340 -2.85 -5.52 5.76
C ALA A 340 -3.02 -4.27 6.63
N TYR A 341 -3.45 -4.45 7.87
CA TYR A 341 -3.71 -3.34 8.79
C TYR A 341 -3.50 -3.76 10.24
N ASP A 342 -3.25 -2.79 11.11
CA ASP A 342 -3.21 -3.03 12.55
C ASP A 342 -4.57 -2.75 13.21
N GLN A 343 -4.82 -3.43 14.32
CA GLN A 343 -6.08 -3.35 15.06
C GLN A 343 -5.79 -3.25 16.57
N TRP A 344 -6.31 -2.20 17.19
CA TRP A 344 -6.07 -1.78 18.57
C TRP A 344 -7.38 -1.79 19.36
N ASN A 345 -7.39 -2.37 20.56
CA ASN A 345 -8.56 -2.42 21.45
C ASN A 345 -8.96 -1.09 22.13
N GLY A 346 -8.53 0.06 21.59
CA GLY A 346 -8.93 1.39 22.05
C GLY A 346 -8.25 1.92 23.32
N LEU A 347 -7.52 1.09 24.09
CA LEU A 347 -6.92 1.50 25.37
C LEU A 347 -5.43 1.86 25.31
N PHE A 348 -4.82 1.89 24.11
CA PHE A 348 -3.35 1.92 23.95
C PHE A 348 -2.62 0.82 24.74
N THR A 349 -3.35 -0.20 25.18
CA THR A 349 -2.82 -1.34 25.92
C THR A 349 -2.78 -2.55 25.00
N ILE A 350 -1.61 -3.17 24.93
CA ILE A 350 -1.33 -4.50 24.37
C ILE A 350 -2.54 -5.43 24.58
N PRO A 351 -3.03 -6.14 23.54
CA PRO A 351 -2.34 -6.43 22.27
C PRO A 351 -2.84 -5.66 21.05
N VAL A 352 -1.91 -5.20 20.22
CA VAL A 352 -2.17 -4.81 18.82
C VAL A 352 -2.18 -6.05 17.93
N LYS A 353 -3.22 -6.27 17.15
CA LYS A 353 -3.26 -7.36 16.16
C LYS A 353 -2.88 -6.85 14.78
N LEU A 354 -2.09 -7.63 14.04
CA LEU A 354 -1.95 -7.46 12.61
C LEU A 354 -2.96 -8.34 11.91
N CYS A 355 -3.81 -7.72 11.09
CA CYS A 355 -4.92 -8.36 10.40
C CYS A 355 -4.77 -8.24 8.89
N TYR A 356 -5.52 -9.09 8.19
CA TYR A 356 -5.49 -9.21 6.75
C TYR A 356 -6.90 -9.40 6.17
N SER A 357 -7.18 -8.75 5.04
CA SER A 357 -8.38 -8.98 4.23
C SER A 357 -8.02 -8.79 2.75
N TYR A 358 -8.85 -9.28 1.83
CA TYR A 358 -8.71 -9.01 0.41
C TYR A 358 -10.04 -8.71 -0.26
N TRP A 359 -10.02 -7.92 -1.32
CA TRP A 359 -11.18 -7.64 -2.17
C TRP A 359 -11.07 -8.46 -3.45
N ASP A 360 -12.13 -9.23 -3.76
CA ASP A 360 -12.16 -10.21 -4.86
C ASP A 360 -12.76 -9.68 -6.17
N GLY A 361 -12.87 -8.36 -6.32
CA GLY A 361 -13.62 -7.74 -7.41
C GLY A 361 -15.05 -7.37 -7.03
N ILE A 362 -15.60 -7.94 -5.96
CA ILE A 362 -17.00 -7.75 -5.55
C ILE A 362 -17.08 -7.41 -4.07
N ASN A 363 -16.52 -8.25 -3.20
CA ASN A 363 -16.61 -8.15 -1.75
C ASN A 363 -15.24 -8.21 -1.09
N TRP A 364 -15.17 -7.63 0.10
CA TRP A 364 -14.05 -7.84 1.01
C TRP A 364 -14.21 -9.17 1.75
N SER A 365 -13.13 -9.92 1.89
CA SER A 365 -13.08 -11.14 2.68
C SER A 365 -13.26 -10.82 4.17
N VAL A 366 -13.73 -11.80 4.94
CA VAL A 366 -13.68 -11.72 6.40
C VAL A 366 -12.22 -11.48 6.83
N PRO A 367 -11.96 -10.54 7.75
CA PRO A 367 -10.63 -10.33 8.31
C PRO A 367 -10.04 -11.59 8.95
N ILE A 368 -8.73 -11.75 8.77
CA ILE A 368 -7.93 -12.83 9.34
C ILE A 368 -6.86 -12.21 10.24
N ASP A 369 -6.80 -12.65 11.50
CA ASP A 369 -5.71 -12.30 12.41
C ASP A 369 -4.42 -13.03 11.96
N LEU A 370 -3.38 -12.27 11.63
CA LEU A 370 -2.07 -12.82 11.21
C LEU A 370 -1.12 -12.99 12.40
N PHE A 371 -0.88 -11.89 13.13
CA PHE A 371 0.10 -11.85 14.21
C PHE A 371 -0.39 -10.98 15.37
N ASN A 372 -0.03 -11.36 16.60
CA ASN A 372 -0.25 -10.53 17.78
C ASN A 372 0.93 -9.58 18.03
N ASN A 373 0.70 -8.52 18.78
CA ASN A 373 1.66 -7.48 19.16
C ASN A 373 2.43 -6.91 17.96
N SER A 374 1.74 -6.71 16.84
CA SER A 374 2.32 -6.38 15.53
C SER A 374 1.58 -5.20 14.89
N GLN A 375 2.32 -4.26 14.28
CA GLN A 375 1.81 -2.98 13.80
C GLN A 375 2.57 -2.50 12.55
N MET A 376 2.09 -1.38 11.98
CA MET A 376 2.72 -0.69 10.85
C MET A 376 3.01 -1.60 9.64
N PRO A 377 2.03 -2.36 9.13
CA PRO A 377 2.27 -3.24 8.00
C PRO A 377 2.62 -2.47 6.73
N ARG A 378 3.49 -3.09 5.92
CA ARG A 378 3.62 -2.82 4.49
C ARG A 378 3.52 -4.12 3.73
N ILE A 379 2.80 -4.07 2.62
CA ILE A 379 2.54 -5.20 1.77
C ILE A 379 2.94 -4.85 0.34
N GLU A 380 3.71 -5.73 -0.30
CA GLU A 380 4.09 -5.59 -1.71
C GLU A 380 3.89 -6.93 -2.41
N ILE A 381 3.71 -6.88 -3.73
CA ILE A 381 3.55 -8.07 -4.56
C ILE A 381 4.68 -8.10 -5.57
N ASP A 382 5.34 -9.25 -5.68
CA ASP A 382 6.45 -9.43 -6.61
C ASP A 382 5.99 -9.83 -8.01
N SER A 383 6.97 -9.91 -8.93
CA SER A 383 6.74 -10.31 -10.31
C SER A 383 6.27 -11.77 -10.47
N LEU A 384 6.34 -12.61 -9.44
CA LEU A 384 5.83 -13.98 -9.42
C LEU A 384 4.48 -14.10 -8.68
N ASN A 385 3.89 -12.99 -8.24
CA ASN A 385 2.63 -12.92 -7.49
C ASN A 385 2.73 -13.45 -6.04
N TYR A 386 3.92 -13.45 -5.43
CA TYR A 386 4.04 -13.63 -3.99
C TYR A 386 3.68 -12.34 -3.27
N LEU A 387 2.99 -12.49 -2.15
CA LEU A 387 2.64 -11.40 -1.27
C LEU A 387 3.70 -11.31 -0.17
N HIS A 388 4.40 -10.19 -0.12
CA HIS A 388 5.43 -9.88 0.86
C HIS A 388 4.83 -8.98 1.94
N LEU A 389 5.16 -9.24 3.19
CA LEU A 389 4.66 -8.49 4.34
C LEU A 389 5.82 -8.18 5.27
N ILE A 390 6.01 -6.89 5.56
CA ILE A 390 6.94 -6.40 6.57
C ILE A 390 6.14 -5.63 7.63
N PHE A 391 6.48 -5.82 8.90
CA PHE A 391 5.78 -5.21 10.02
C PHE A 391 6.71 -4.99 11.22
N ALA A 392 6.31 -4.14 12.15
CA ALA A 392 7.03 -3.92 13.40
C ALA A 392 6.26 -4.56 14.57
N THR A 393 6.95 -4.95 15.64
CA THR A 393 6.26 -5.28 16.89
C THR A 393 5.95 -4.04 17.73
N GLU A 394 4.97 -4.16 18.63
CA GLU A 394 4.37 -3.06 19.39
C GLU A 394 5.38 -2.18 20.17
N ALA A 395 6.47 -2.76 20.68
CA ALA A 395 7.54 -1.99 21.32
C ALA A 395 8.43 -1.20 20.34
N GLY A 396 8.04 -1.14 19.04
CA GLY A 396 8.94 -0.81 17.94
C GLY A 396 10.21 -1.65 18.02
N GLY A 397 10.09 -2.88 18.53
CA GLY A 397 11.27 -3.60 18.98
C GLY A 397 12.02 -4.13 17.79
N TYR A 398 11.36 -5.07 17.12
CA TYR A 398 11.91 -5.75 15.96
C TYR A 398 11.05 -5.48 14.72
N ILE A 399 11.71 -5.44 13.58
CA ILE A 399 11.07 -5.48 12.27
C ILE A 399 11.09 -6.93 11.79
N TYR A 400 9.94 -7.42 11.38
CA TYR A 400 9.76 -8.76 10.85
C TYR A 400 9.38 -8.71 9.38
N TYR A 401 9.80 -9.74 8.66
CA TYR A 401 9.42 -9.98 7.28
C TYR A 401 8.86 -11.39 7.14
N THR A 402 7.82 -11.54 6.33
CA THR A 402 7.30 -12.81 5.85
C THR A 402 6.81 -12.67 4.41
N ARG A 403 6.53 -13.79 3.75
CA ARG A 403 5.82 -13.85 2.48
C ARG A 403 4.92 -15.07 2.40
N THR A 404 4.05 -15.12 1.41
CA THR A 404 3.25 -16.32 1.14
C THR A 404 4.11 -17.52 0.76
N THR A 405 3.66 -18.72 1.11
CA THR A 405 4.37 -19.98 0.78
C THR A 405 4.30 -20.31 -0.71
N LYS A 406 3.28 -19.79 -1.40
CA LYS A 406 3.01 -19.97 -2.82
C LYS A 406 2.64 -18.63 -3.44
N PRO A 407 2.80 -18.47 -4.77
CA PRO A 407 2.17 -17.39 -5.50
C PRO A 407 0.67 -17.37 -5.23
N LEU A 408 0.08 -16.18 -5.18
CA LEU A 408 -1.36 -16.03 -5.22
C LEU A 408 -1.83 -16.61 -6.57
N ILE A 409 -2.67 -17.65 -6.51
CA ILE A 409 -3.05 -18.44 -7.67
C ILE A 409 -4.10 -17.67 -8.48
N THR A 410 -3.78 -17.47 -9.75
CA THR A 410 -4.72 -17.01 -10.78
C THR A 410 -5.70 -18.15 -11.08
N ASP A 411 -6.80 -18.19 -10.33
CA ASP A 411 -7.78 -19.28 -10.24
C ASP A 411 -8.47 -19.66 -11.57
N VAL A 412 -8.11 -19.01 -12.68
CA VAL A 412 -8.70 -19.23 -14.01
C VAL A 412 -8.40 -20.64 -14.56
N TYR A 413 -7.23 -21.22 -14.26
CA TYR A 413 -6.87 -22.53 -14.80
C TYR A 413 -7.37 -23.71 -13.96
N GLU A 414 -7.29 -23.66 -12.62
CA GLU A 414 -7.78 -24.76 -11.78
C GLU A 414 -9.32 -24.88 -11.80
N LYS A 415 -10.04 -23.75 -11.81
CA LYS A 415 -11.50 -23.78 -11.99
C LYS A 415 -11.89 -24.32 -13.36
N LYS A 416 -11.23 -23.90 -14.44
CA LYS A 416 -11.53 -24.42 -15.80
C LYS A 416 -11.18 -25.90 -15.95
N ILE A 417 -10.11 -26.39 -15.35
CA ILE A 417 -9.76 -27.82 -15.39
C ILE A 417 -10.77 -28.64 -14.59
N THR A 418 -11.22 -28.16 -13.43
CA THR A 418 -12.24 -28.86 -12.64
C THR A 418 -13.58 -28.92 -13.39
N TYR A 419 -14.00 -27.81 -14.01
CA TYR A 419 -15.20 -27.80 -14.87
C TYR A 419 -15.04 -28.67 -16.12
N LEU A 420 -13.88 -28.66 -16.77
CA LEU A 420 -13.60 -29.49 -17.94
C LEU A 420 -13.55 -30.98 -17.57
N MET A 421 -12.97 -31.34 -16.42
CA MET A 421 -12.97 -32.72 -15.92
C MET A 421 -14.38 -33.19 -15.56
N ILE A 422 -15.21 -32.36 -14.92
CA ILE A 422 -16.62 -32.68 -14.67
C ILE A 422 -17.37 -32.88 -15.99
N MET A 423 -17.14 -32.02 -16.99
CA MET A 423 -17.74 -32.14 -18.32
C MET A 423 -17.29 -33.41 -19.07
N ILE A 424 -16.02 -33.80 -18.97
CA ILE A 424 -15.50 -35.04 -19.56
C ILE A 424 -16.08 -36.25 -18.82
N TYR A 425 -16.13 -36.23 -17.49
CA TYR A 425 -16.67 -37.32 -16.68
C TYR A 425 -18.17 -37.53 -16.92
N CYS A 426 -18.94 -36.45 -17.06
CA CYS A 426 -20.35 -36.52 -17.45
C CYS A 426 -20.58 -37.04 -18.88
N LYS A 427 -19.61 -36.87 -19.79
CA LYS A 427 -19.68 -37.44 -21.15
C LYS A 427 -19.33 -38.92 -21.23
N THR A 428 -18.56 -39.44 -20.27
CA THR A 428 -18.08 -40.83 -20.29
C THR A 428 -18.90 -41.81 -19.45
N ILE A 429 -19.87 -41.33 -18.67
CA ILE A 429 -20.84 -42.22 -18.00
C ILE A 429 -21.92 -42.59 -19.03
N PRO A 430 -22.05 -43.87 -19.43
CA PRO A 430 -23.15 -44.30 -20.27
C PRO A 430 -24.45 -44.11 -19.47
N ILE A 431 -25.34 -43.27 -19.98
CA ILE A 431 -26.69 -43.12 -19.42
C ILE A 431 -27.36 -44.49 -19.51
N PRO A 432 -27.77 -45.13 -18.39
CA PRO A 432 -28.53 -46.37 -18.46
C PRO A 432 -29.79 -46.11 -19.27
N SER A 433 -30.09 -46.97 -20.24
CA SER A 433 -31.32 -46.91 -21.01
C SER A 433 -32.53 -46.94 -20.08
N ILE A 434 -33.13 -45.80 -19.83
CA ILE A 434 -34.44 -45.71 -19.18
C ILE A 434 -35.44 -46.27 -20.19
N GLN A 435 -35.86 -47.52 -19.99
CA GLN A 435 -37.05 -48.05 -20.64
C GLN A 435 -38.26 -47.33 -20.04
N LEU A 436 -38.75 -46.31 -20.77
CA LEU A 436 -40.11 -45.82 -20.58
C LEU A 436 -41.06 -46.92 -21.04
N GLN A 437 -41.72 -47.60 -20.09
CA GLN A 437 -42.93 -48.34 -20.38
C GLN A 437 -44.05 -47.31 -20.59
N LEU A 438 -44.61 -47.31 -21.81
CA LEU A 438 -45.82 -46.60 -22.20
C LEU A 438 -47.07 -47.28 -21.63
#